data_AF-A0A5J5GM99-F1
#
_entry.id   AF-A0A5J5GM99-F1
#
_cell.length_a   1.000
_cell.length_b   1.000
_cell.length_c   1.000
_cell.angle_alpha   90.00
_cell.angle_beta   90.00
_cell.angle_gamma   90.00
#
_symmetry.space_group_name_H-M   'P 1'
#
loop_
_entity.id
_entity.type
_entity.pdbx_description
1 polymer ?
#
loop_
_entity_poly.entity_id
_entity_poly.type
_entity_poly.pdbx_seq_one_letter_code
_entity_poly.pdbx_strand_id
1 'polypeptide(L)'
;MSPRHRYTILSMMKDEGHSLVEWVAYHRHIGFDNIVVYTNDCSDGTDAMLERLQEMGWVQHFRNEVPEGKKPQPNALTLAGDNPEVTDSEWILVMDADEFLSIKCGRGWITDLVERIPPEAQAMAITWRFFGSSGLTEWNPGLVIENYTKGAPDKFKKGWGVKTLFRPYRDMKFGIHRPSIRKAKQDPANAKFLFEQLWVNGSGEPMPDEFSLSGWRSTKPTLGYKLAEMNHYAVKSYESYLLRRLRGNVNNKEDKYNAAYFALFDRNELEATNALRHAKPVKKKMAKILSDPVMRKLQDEALAYHAARVERLRATGEYDRWLAELKDASETSIDELDEVLFIQHLPKKWQEKVKELQAQGVPDKTIARMIASTQTAKKGETRSALLETAGVKAREPAEKDRPEEREAASEAALTLDNPFEGTPEAKALGVPSLRPGAPKPPAAETPKTAEVSLDAPAPPLGRILDEVTVSSNRDPRDPLKRAGTEDAE
;
A
#
# COMPACT_ATOMS: atom_id res chain seq x y z
N MET A 1 9.50 -14.49 -28.32
CA MET A 1 8.79 -13.27 -28.78
C MET A 1 8.93 -12.24 -27.67
N SER A 2 9.07 -10.95 -27.99
CA SER A 2 9.01 -9.90 -26.98
C SER A 2 7.61 -9.90 -26.35
N PRO A 3 7.47 -9.63 -25.04
CA PRO A 3 6.17 -9.60 -24.40
C PRO A 3 5.30 -8.50 -25.01
N ARG A 4 3.99 -8.71 -25.03
CA ARG A 4 3.03 -7.72 -25.57
C ARG A 4 3.08 -6.41 -24.79
N HIS A 5 3.17 -6.49 -23.46
CA HIS A 5 3.22 -5.34 -22.55
C HIS A 5 4.52 -5.35 -21.75
N ARG A 6 5.05 -4.18 -21.36
CA ARG A 6 6.25 -4.11 -20.50
C ARG A 6 5.87 -4.09 -19.03
N TYR A 7 4.92 -3.27 -18.64
CA TYR A 7 4.53 -3.04 -17.27
C TYR A 7 3.00 -3.06 -17.16
N THR A 8 2.49 -4.14 -16.56
CA THR A 8 1.06 -4.35 -16.37
C THR A 8 0.67 -4.15 -14.91
N ILE A 9 -0.38 -3.38 -14.66
CA ILE A 9 -1.13 -3.45 -13.40
C ILE A 9 -2.32 -4.39 -13.57
N LEU A 10 -2.55 -5.25 -12.59
CA LEU A 10 -3.80 -6.00 -12.43
C LEU A 10 -4.52 -5.52 -11.17
N SER A 11 -5.78 -5.12 -11.30
CA SER A 11 -6.61 -4.68 -10.17
C SER A 11 -8.02 -5.26 -10.22
N MET A 12 -8.68 -5.27 -9.05
CA MET A 12 -10.08 -5.63 -8.90
C MET A 12 -10.81 -4.47 -8.24
N MET A 13 -11.91 -4.02 -8.83
CA MET A 13 -12.62 -2.83 -8.35
C MET A 13 -14.10 -3.11 -8.04
N LYS A 14 -14.62 -2.36 -7.07
CA LYS A 14 -16.04 -2.24 -6.76
C LYS A 14 -16.30 -0.87 -6.15
N ASP A 15 -17.09 -0.05 -6.85
CA ASP A 15 -17.51 1.29 -6.42
C ASP A 15 -16.35 2.26 -6.16
N GLU A 16 -15.41 2.35 -7.11
CA GLU A 16 -14.20 3.18 -7.02
C GLU A 16 -14.23 4.38 -7.99
N GLY A 17 -15.38 4.67 -8.61
CA GLY A 17 -15.54 5.67 -9.68
C GLY A 17 -15.12 7.08 -9.27
N HIS A 18 -15.29 7.43 -7.98
CA HIS A 18 -14.88 8.73 -7.44
C HIS A 18 -13.38 9.03 -7.64
N SER A 19 -12.49 8.04 -7.52
CA SER A 19 -11.03 8.22 -7.64
C SER A 19 -10.40 7.52 -8.85
N LEU A 20 -11.21 6.83 -9.67
CA LEU A 20 -10.73 6.00 -10.77
C LEU A 20 -9.87 6.76 -11.79
N VAL A 21 -10.32 7.96 -12.20
CA VAL A 21 -9.61 8.74 -13.24
C VAL A 21 -8.24 9.21 -12.77
N GLU A 22 -8.11 9.59 -11.50
CA GLU A 22 -6.79 9.88 -10.90
C GLU A 22 -5.92 8.62 -10.90
N TRP A 23 -6.45 7.50 -10.42
CA TRP A 23 -5.69 6.26 -10.30
C TRP A 23 -5.14 5.79 -11.65
N VAL A 24 -5.96 5.83 -12.72
CA VAL A 24 -5.53 5.51 -14.08
C VAL A 24 -4.52 6.54 -14.60
N ALA A 25 -4.78 7.84 -14.42
CA ALA A 25 -3.89 8.90 -14.87
C ALA A 25 -2.51 8.85 -14.20
N TYR A 26 -2.47 8.55 -12.90
CA TYR A 26 -1.25 8.38 -12.11
C TYR A 26 -0.40 7.23 -12.63
N HIS A 27 -0.97 6.03 -12.74
CA HIS A 27 -0.20 4.85 -13.12
C HIS A 27 0.24 4.92 -14.60
N ARG A 28 -0.58 5.50 -15.48
CA ARG A 28 -0.18 5.85 -16.87
C ARG A 28 0.87 6.96 -16.94
N HIS A 29 0.99 7.82 -15.92
CA HIS A 29 2.02 8.85 -15.86
C HIS A 29 3.37 8.30 -15.44
N ILE A 30 3.40 7.45 -14.42
CA ILE A 30 4.64 6.85 -13.94
C ILE A 30 5.14 5.74 -14.87
N GLY A 31 4.39 5.38 -15.91
CA GLY A 31 4.91 4.63 -17.07
C GLY A 31 4.37 3.22 -17.26
N PHE A 32 3.31 2.83 -16.54
CA PHE A 32 2.60 1.59 -16.87
C PHE A 32 1.92 1.72 -18.23
N ASP A 33 2.27 0.84 -19.17
CA ASP A 33 1.70 0.78 -20.51
C ASP A 33 0.41 -0.01 -20.57
N ASN A 34 0.17 -0.90 -19.59
CA ASN A 34 -1.05 -1.68 -19.49
C ASN A 34 -1.64 -1.64 -18.08
N ILE A 35 -2.97 -1.48 -18.01
CA ILE A 35 -3.75 -1.47 -16.79
C ILE A 35 -4.96 -2.35 -17.03
N VAL A 36 -5.03 -3.49 -16.34
CA VAL A 36 -6.11 -4.46 -16.46
C VAL A 36 -6.96 -4.43 -15.20
N VAL A 37 -8.27 -4.22 -15.36
CA VAL A 37 -9.20 -4.13 -14.24
C VAL A 37 -10.34 -5.12 -14.38
N TYR A 38 -10.57 -5.89 -13.33
CA TYR A 38 -11.75 -6.75 -13.17
C TYR A 38 -12.77 -6.09 -12.24
N THR A 39 -13.99 -5.83 -12.70
CA THR A 39 -15.03 -5.20 -11.86
C THR A 39 -15.98 -6.21 -11.22
N ASN A 40 -16.51 -5.88 -10.04
CA ASN A 40 -17.46 -6.72 -9.29
C ASN A 40 -18.70 -5.90 -8.93
N ASP A 41 -19.83 -6.16 -9.59
CA ASP A 41 -21.17 -5.62 -9.27
C ASP A 41 -21.15 -4.15 -8.79
N CYS A 42 -20.71 -3.26 -9.68
CA CYS A 42 -20.58 -1.83 -9.38
C CYS A 42 -21.96 -1.15 -9.38
N SER A 43 -22.14 -0.22 -8.47
CA SER A 43 -23.37 0.56 -8.27
C SER A 43 -23.16 2.06 -8.50
N ASP A 44 -21.92 2.52 -8.58
CA ASP A 44 -21.56 3.93 -8.76
C ASP A 44 -21.16 4.28 -10.21
N GLY A 45 -21.25 3.32 -11.15
CA GLY A 45 -20.83 3.48 -12.54
C GLY A 45 -19.35 3.19 -12.82
N THR A 46 -18.58 2.67 -11.86
CA THR A 46 -17.16 2.30 -12.05
C THR A 46 -16.94 1.41 -13.29
N ASP A 47 -17.82 0.45 -13.55
CA ASP A 47 -17.75 -0.43 -14.70
C ASP A 47 -17.99 0.31 -16.01
N ALA A 48 -19.03 1.15 -16.10
CA ALA A 48 -19.28 1.98 -17.29
C ALA A 48 -18.12 2.95 -17.56
N MET A 49 -17.50 3.51 -16.51
CA MET A 49 -16.29 4.32 -16.63
C MET A 49 -15.12 3.52 -17.20
N LEU A 50 -14.89 2.29 -16.73
CA LEU A 50 -13.82 1.41 -17.22
C LEU A 50 -14.06 0.94 -18.65
N GLU A 51 -15.29 0.66 -19.03
CA GLU A 51 -15.69 0.36 -20.42
C GLU A 51 -15.33 1.54 -21.33
N ARG A 52 -15.70 2.77 -20.94
CA ARG A 52 -15.34 3.97 -21.71
C ARG A 52 -13.82 4.21 -21.76
N LEU A 53 -13.12 4.02 -20.64
CA LEU A 53 -11.66 4.14 -20.61
C LEU A 53 -10.98 3.10 -21.51
N GLN A 54 -11.54 1.89 -21.65
CA GLN A 54 -11.06 0.88 -22.57
C GLN A 54 -11.24 1.31 -24.03
N GLU A 55 -12.43 1.80 -24.40
CA GLU A 55 -12.69 2.34 -25.75
C GLU A 55 -11.72 3.48 -26.12
N MET A 56 -11.34 4.28 -25.12
CA MET A 56 -10.37 5.36 -25.27
C MET A 56 -8.90 4.89 -25.22
N GLY A 57 -8.65 3.59 -25.01
CA GLY A 57 -7.31 3.00 -24.98
C GLY A 57 -6.52 3.23 -23.68
N TRP A 58 -7.17 3.62 -22.59
CA TRP A 58 -6.52 3.88 -21.30
C TRP A 58 -6.37 2.63 -20.42
N VAL A 59 -7.25 1.65 -20.53
CA VAL A 59 -7.24 0.42 -19.72
C VAL A 59 -7.70 -0.78 -20.56
N GLN A 60 -7.58 -1.98 -20.00
CA GLN A 60 -8.32 -3.17 -20.40
C GLN A 60 -9.29 -3.52 -19.26
N HIS A 61 -10.57 -3.67 -19.57
CA HIS A 61 -11.63 -3.92 -18.61
C HIS A 61 -12.28 -5.28 -18.86
N PHE A 62 -12.48 -6.01 -17.77
CA PHE A 62 -13.18 -7.28 -17.76
C PHE A 62 -14.23 -7.27 -16.64
N ARG A 63 -15.43 -7.76 -16.94
CA ARG A 63 -16.43 -8.03 -15.89
C ARG A 63 -16.04 -9.33 -15.19
N ASN A 64 -15.99 -9.31 -13.86
CA ASN A 64 -15.77 -10.53 -13.08
C ASN A 64 -17.11 -11.21 -12.79
N GLU A 65 -17.55 -12.07 -13.70
CA GLU A 65 -18.73 -12.91 -13.46
C GLU A 65 -18.40 -13.96 -12.40
N VAL A 66 -18.89 -13.75 -11.17
CA VAL A 66 -18.59 -14.61 -10.02
C VAL A 66 -19.64 -15.72 -9.93
N PRO A 67 -19.26 -17.00 -10.12
CA PRO A 67 -20.19 -18.10 -9.93
C PRO A 67 -20.70 -18.17 -8.48
N GLU A 68 -21.92 -18.68 -8.31
CA GLU A 68 -22.53 -18.88 -6.99
C GLU A 68 -21.58 -19.66 -6.06
N GLY A 69 -21.48 -19.19 -4.80
CA GLY A 69 -20.60 -19.79 -3.79
C GLY A 69 -19.11 -19.47 -3.93
N LYS A 70 -18.66 -18.79 -4.99
CA LYS A 70 -17.28 -18.31 -5.13
C LYS A 70 -17.10 -16.90 -4.57
N LYS A 71 -15.85 -16.57 -4.24
CA LYS A 71 -15.46 -15.22 -3.80
C LYS A 71 -14.98 -14.41 -5.01
N PRO A 72 -15.36 -13.13 -5.13
CA PRO A 72 -15.02 -12.33 -6.31
C PRO A 72 -13.51 -12.24 -6.59
N GLN A 73 -12.72 -11.92 -5.57
CA GLN A 73 -11.29 -11.67 -5.73
C GLN A 73 -10.49 -12.93 -6.17
N PRO A 74 -10.61 -14.11 -5.54
CA PRO A 74 -10.00 -15.33 -6.06
C PRO A 74 -10.44 -15.70 -7.49
N ASN A 75 -11.70 -15.40 -7.85
CA ASN A 75 -12.21 -15.65 -9.20
C ASN A 75 -11.48 -14.78 -10.24
N ALA A 76 -11.42 -13.46 -10.02
CA ALA A 76 -10.72 -12.53 -10.91
C ALA A 76 -9.23 -12.88 -11.08
N LEU A 77 -8.54 -13.22 -9.98
CA LEU A 77 -7.12 -13.63 -10.04
C LEU A 77 -6.92 -14.94 -10.81
N THR A 78 -7.91 -15.83 -10.80
CA THR A 78 -7.87 -17.06 -11.61
C THR A 78 -8.05 -16.73 -13.08
N LEU A 79 -9.07 -15.95 -13.44
CA LEU A 79 -9.33 -15.50 -14.80
C LEU A 79 -8.13 -14.73 -15.39
N ALA A 80 -7.52 -13.84 -14.60
CA ALA A 80 -6.33 -13.10 -15.00
C ALA A 80 -5.12 -14.03 -15.25
N GLY A 81 -5.04 -15.16 -14.55
CA GLY A 81 -4.03 -16.21 -14.75
C GLY A 81 -4.07 -16.85 -16.14
N ASP A 82 -5.25 -16.85 -16.76
CA ASP A 82 -5.48 -17.45 -18.07
C ASP A 82 -5.65 -16.38 -19.17
N ASN A 83 -5.52 -15.09 -18.84
CA ASN A 83 -5.70 -13.96 -19.74
C ASN A 83 -4.36 -13.46 -20.30
N PRO A 84 -4.09 -13.57 -21.62
CA PRO A 84 -2.86 -13.08 -22.24
C PRO A 84 -2.67 -11.56 -22.12
N GLU A 85 -3.75 -10.77 -22.03
CA GLU A 85 -3.62 -9.31 -21.78
C GLU A 85 -2.93 -9.01 -20.45
N VAL A 86 -2.93 -9.96 -19.52
CA VAL A 86 -2.21 -9.85 -18.24
C VAL A 86 -0.88 -10.60 -18.32
N THR A 87 -0.90 -11.86 -18.73
CA THR A 87 0.27 -12.76 -18.60
C THR A 87 1.35 -12.55 -19.64
N ASP A 88 1.03 -11.98 -20.81
CA ASP A 88 2.00 -11.59 -21.84
C ASP A 88 2.62 -10.22 -21.52
N SER A 89 3.26 -10.13 -20.35
CA SER A 89 3.87 -8.92 -19.81
C SER A 89 5.30 -9.16 -19.35
N GLU A 90 6.18 -8.17 -19.45
CA GLU A 90 7.53 -8.26 -18.87
C GLU A 90 7.48 -8.24 -17.33
N TRP A 91 6.69 -7.32 -16.76
CA TRP A 91 6.44 -7.18 -15.33
C TRP A 91 4.96 -6.97 -15.03
N ILE A 92 4.50 -7.55 -13.91
CA ILE A 92 3.12 -7.45 -13.44
C ILE A 92 3.12 -7.00 -11.98
N LEU A 93 2.23 -6.06 -11.65
CA LEU A 93 1.92 -5.61 -10.30
C LEU A 93 0.44 -5.82 -10.02
N VAL A 94 0.12 -6.67 -9.05
CA VAL A 94 -1.25 -6.78 -8.54
C VAL A 94 -1.44 -5.80 -7.41
N MET A 95 -2.42 -4.89 -7.51
CA MET A 95 -2.65 -3.86 -6.49
C MET A 95 -4.12 -3.43 -6.40
N ASP A 96 -4.49 -2.87 -5.26
CA ASP A 96 -5.84 -2.42 -4.96
C ASP A 96 -6.08 -0.97 -5.42
N ALA A 97 -7.34 -0.57 -5.57
CA ALA A 97 -7.70 0.78 -6.06
C ALA A 97 -7.41 1.90 -5.05
N ASP A 98 -7.22 1.56 -3.77
CA ASP A 98 -6.80 2.47 -2.70
C ASP A 98 -5.28 2.48 -2.51
N GLU A 99 -4.52 2.03 -3.50
CA GLU A 99 -3.07 1.96 -3.48
C GLU A 99 -2.43 2.71 -4.65
N PHE A 100 -1.27 3.33 -4.40
CA PHE A 100 -0.48 4.04 -5.40
C PHE A 100 0.99 3.65 -5.27
N LEU A 101 1.61 3.23 -6.37
CA LEU A 101 3.04 2.96 -6.38
C LEU A 101 3.84 4.26 -6.28
N SER A 102 4.58 4.43 -5.20
CA SER A 102 5.41 5.60 -4.92
C SER A 102 6.88 5.26 -5.20
N ILE A 103 7.37 5.71 -6.36
CA ILE A 103 8.76 5.48 -6.80
C ILE A 103 9.61 6.68 -6.34
N LYS A 104 10.66 6.40 -5.56
CA LYS A 104 11.51 7.40 -4.91
C LYS A 104 12.85 7.60 -5.62
N CYS A 105 13.17 6.76 -6.59
CA CYS A 105 14.37 6.91 -7.43
C CYS A 105 14.07 7.65 -8.74
N GLY A 106 15.10 8.30 -9.29
CA GLY A 106 15.03 8.96 -10.60
C GLY A 106 13.92 10.01 -10.70
N ARG A 107 13.18 9.95 -11.81
CA ARG A 107 12.03 10.82 -12.10
C ARG A 107 10.74 10.31 -11.44
N GLY A 108 10.79 9.17 -10.74
CA GLY A 108 9.63 8.51 -10.17
C GLY A 108 8.86 7.67 -11.20
N TRP A 109 9.53 7.18 -12.24
CA TRP A 109 8.91 6.31 -13.26
C TRP A 109 9.28 4.85 -13.07
N ILE A 110 8.41 3.95 -13.54
CA ILE A 110 8.59 2.49 -13.42
C ILE A 110 9.88 2.02 -14.08
N THR A 111 10.32 2.68 -15.15
CA THR A 111 11.62 2.42 -15.78
C THR A 111 12.78 2.73 -14.83
N ASP A 112 12.72 3.85 -14.11
CA ASP A 112 13.75 4.25 -13.16
C ASP A 112 13.84 3.27 -11.97
N LEU A 113 12.73 2.60 -11.64
CA LEU A 113 12.68 1.53 -10.63
C LEU A 113 13.27 0.22 -11.17
N VAL A 114 12.78 -0.24 -12.33
CA VAL A 114 13.17 -1.54 -12.91
C VAL A 114 14.66 -1.55 -13.30
N GLU A 115 15.22 -0.43 -13.75
CA GLU A 115 16.67 -0.28 -14.00
C GLU A 115 17.53 -0.42 -12.74
N ARG A 116 16.94 -0.27 -11.55
CA ARG A 116 17.61 -0.46 -10.26
C ARG A 116 17.40 -1.85 -9.67
N ILE A 117 16.53 -2.66 -10.27
CA ILE A 117 16.34 -4.05 -9.89
C ILE A 117 17.47 -4.88 -10.52
N PRO A 118 18.15 -5.76 -9.77
CA PRO A 118 19.12 -6.68 -10.36
C PRO A 118 18.52 -7.44 -11.54
N PRO A 119 19.19 -7.53 -12.71
CA PRO A 119 18.64 -8.16 -13.90
C PRO A 119 18.10 -9.57 -13.67
N GLU A 120 18.76 -10.32 -12.79
CA GLU A 120 18.43 -11.68 -12.40
C GLU A 120 17.30 -11.80 -11.36
N ALA A 121 16.80 -10.71 -10.78
CA ALA A 121 15.71 -10.75 -9.81
C ALA A 121 14.35 -10.99 -10.49
N GLN A 122 13.57 -11.96 -10.01
CA GLN A 122 12.25 -12.27 -10.57
C GLN A 122 11.14 -11.40 -9.96
N ALA A 123 11.39 -10.78 -8.81
CA ALA A 123 10.36 -10.04 -8.07
C ALA A 123 10.94 -8.96 -7.15
N MET A 124 10.17 -7.89 -6.96
CA MET A 124 10.35 -6.90 -5.92
C MET A 124 9.13 -6.90 -4.99
N ALA A 125 9.35 -7.19 -3.71
CA ALA A 125 8.37 -7.06 -2.64
C ALA A 125 8.34 -5.61 -2.14
N ILE A 126 7.31 -4.87 -2.54
CA ILE A 126 7.13 -3.45 -2.25
C ILE A 126 6.28 -3.33 -0.99
N THR A 127 6.89 -2.83 0.09
CA THR A 127 6.19 -2.71 1.38
C THR A 127 5.20 -1.56 1.36
N TRP A 128 4.04 -1.75 1.97
CA TRP A 128 3.08 -0.67 2.17
C TRP A 128 3.62 0.43 3.08
N ARG A 129 3.21 1.66 2.79
CA ARG A 129 3.15 2.76 3.76
C ARG A 129 1.68 3.15 3.90
N PHE A 130 1.12 2.99 5.09
CA PHE A 130 -0.25 3.40 5.36
C PHE A 130 -0.33 4.91 5.42
N PHE A 131 -1.36 5.47 4.79
CA PHE A 131 -1.70 6.88 4.86
C PHE A 131 -2.99 7.06 5.65
N GLY A 132 -2.97 8.03 6.55
CA GLY A 132 -4.13 8.42 7.33
C GLY A 132 -5.00 9.44 6.61
N SER A 133 -6.00 9.92 7.33
CA SER A 133 -6.97 10.94 6.97
C SER A 133 -6.35 12.31 6.72
N SER A 134 -5.10 12.52 7.14
CA SER A 134 -4.47 13.84 7.21
C SER A 134 -5.28 14.85 8.03
N GLY A 135 -6.14 14.36 8.94
CA GLY A 135 -7.08 15.17 9.72
C GLY A 135 -8.34 15.61 8.96
N LEU A 136 -8.50 15.20 7.70
CA LEU A 136 -9.65 15.62 6.88
C LEU A 136 -10.91 14.87 7.30
N THR A 137 -11.88 15.60 7.83
CA THR A 137 -13.20 15.02 8.17
C THR A 137 -14.02 14.75 6.92
N GLU A 138 -14.18 15.77 6.08
CA GLU A 138 -15.11 15.75 4.96
C GLU A 138 -14.66 14.79 3.84
N TRP A 139 -15.63 14.16 3.18
CA TRP A 139 -15.41 13.49 1.92
C TRP A 139 -15.05 14.53 0.85
N ASN A 140 -13.99 14.26 0.10
CA ASN A 140 -13.47 15.18 -0.89
C ASN A 140 -13.19 14.44 -2.21
N PRO A 141 -13.71 14.93 -3.35
CA PRO A 141 -13.42 14.37 -4.68
C PRO A 141 -12.08 14.84 -5.27
N GLY A 142 -11.28 15.61 -4.53
CA GLY A 142 -9.92 15.99 -4.92
C GLY A 142 -8.96 14.80 -5.00
N LEU A 143 -7.74 15.06 -5.46
CA LEU A 143 -6.74 14.01 -5.65
C LEU A 143 -6.34 13.36 -4.33
N VAL A 144 -6.38 12.03 -4.28
CA VAL A 144 -5.88 11.20 -3.18
C VAL A 144 -4.44 11.60 -2.83
N ILE A 145 -3.58 11.76 -3.83
CA ILE A 145 -2.16 12.10 -3.61
C ILE A 145 -1.92 13.54 -3.12
N GLU A 146 -2.92 14.42 -3.21
CA GLU A 146 -2.86 15.80 -2.68
C GLU A 146 -3.52 15.93 -1.32
N ASN A 147 -4.61 15.21 -1.09
CA ASN A 147 -5.39 15.29 0.14
C ASN A 147 -4.72 14.56 1.30
N TYR A 148 -4.13 13.40 1.01
CA TYR A 148 -3.62 12.49 2.03
C TYR A 148 -2.10 12.44 1.94
N THR A 149 -1.44 13.40 2.59
CA THR A 149 0.03 13.54 2.57
C THR A 149 0.70 13.00 3.82
N LYS A 150 -0.08 12.59 4.83
CA LYS A 150 0.45 12.08 6.10
C LYS A 150 0.32 10.56 6.17
N GLY A 151 1.39 9.89 6.58
CA GLY A 151 1.49 8.45 6.63
C GLY A 151 2.21 7.91 7.86
N ALA A 152 2.19 6.59 7.97
CA ALA A 152 2.79 5.84 9.05
C ALA A 152 4.32 5.93 9.02
N PRO A 153 4.98 5.89 10.19
CA PRO A 153 6.43 5.77 10.28
C PRO A 153 6.89 4.34 10.00
N ASP A 154 8.18 4.18 9.67
CA ASP A 154 8.77 2.86 9.35
C ASP A 154 8.58 1.83 10.46
N LYS A 155 8.48 2.28 11.72
CA LYS A 155 8.23 1.44 12.90
C LYS A 155 6.83 0.81 12.95
N PHE A 156 5.91 1.19 12.06
CA PHE A 156 4.54 0.67 12.02
C PHE A 156 4.43 -0.76 11.48
N LYS A 157 4.73 -1.74 12.34
CA LYS A 157 4.78 -3.17 11.99
C LYS A 157 3.48 -3.72 11.41
N LYS A 158 2.32 -3.18 11.84
CA LYS A 158 1.01 -3.61 11.36
C LYS A 158 0.82 -3.28 9.86
N GLY A 159 1.52 -2.28 9.35
CA GLY A 159 1.53 -1.86 7.95
C GLY A 159 2.55 -2.54 7.05
N TRP A 160 3.39 -3.46 7.53
CA TRP A 160 4.43 -4.10 6.71
C TRP A 160 3.93 -5.16 5.72
N GLY A 161 2.66 -5.17 5.32
CA GLY A 161 2.22 -6.00 4.20
C GLY A 161 2.88 -5.54 2.89
N VAL A 162 2.92 -6.41 1.89
CA VAL A 162 3.55 -6.09 0.59
C VAL A 162 2.58 -6.26 -0.57
N LYS A 163 2.88 -5.54 -1.67
CA LYS A 163 2.52 -5.93 -3.03
C LYS A 163 3.79 -6.29 -3.78
N THR A 164 3.67 -7.16 -4.78
CA THR A 164 4.84 -7.66 -5.51
C THR A 164 4.77 -7.22 -6.96
N LEU A 165 5.82 -6.54 -7.44
CA LEU A 165 6.11 -6.37 -8.86
C LEU A 165 6.96 -7.56 -9.30
N PHE A 166 6.53 -8.35 -10.27
CA PHE A 166 7.23 -9.58 -10.64
C PHE A 166 7.16 -9.89 -12.13
N ARG A 167 8.09 -10.73 -12.60
CA ARG A 167 8.09 -11.29 -13.96
C ARG A 167 7.22 -12.54 -14.00
N PRO A 168 6.27 -12.68 -14.95
CA PRO A 168 5.46 -13.89 -15.05
C PRO A 168 6.31 -15.12 -15.37
N TYR A 169 5.85 -16.29 -14.94
CA TYR A 169 6.57 -17.55 -15.07
C TYR A 169 5.62 -18.74 -15.27
N ARG A 170 6.18 -19.89 -15.69
CA ARG A 170 5.41 -21.13 -15.89
C ARG A 170 4.71 -21.56 -14.60
N ASP A 171 3.48 -22.05 -14.73
CA ASP A 171 2.66 -22.53 -13.60
C ASP A 171 2.39 -21.46 -12.53
N MET A 172 2.49 -20.19 -12.88
CA MET A 172 2.16 -19.10 -11.99
C MET A 172 0.68 -19.16 -11.54
N LYS A 173 0.47 -18.85 -10.27
CA LYS A 173 -0.84 -18.56 -9.70
C LYS A 173 -0.77 -17.19 -9.03
N PHE A 174 -1.58 -16.27 -9.54
CA PHE A 174 -1.75 -14.96 -8.94
C PHE A 174 -2.24 -15.05 -7.49
N GLY A 175 -1.73 -14.15 -6.68
CA GLY A 175 -2.23 -13.84 -5.35
C GLY A 175 -2.25 -12.32 -5.18
N ILE A 176 -3.06 -11.84 -4.24
CA ILE A 176 -3.26 -10.40 -4.06
C ILE A 176 -2.02 -9.65 -3.55
N HIS A 177 -1.13 -10.34 -2.83
CA HIS A 177 0.12 -9.78 -2.31
C HIS A 177 1.34 -10.22 -3.13
N ARG A 178 1.30 -11.45 -3.65
CA ARG A 178 2.42 -12.10 -4.33
C ARG A 178 1.93 -13.26 -5.19
N PRO A 179 2.62 -13.57 -6.28
CA PRO A 179 2.39 -14.79 -7.02
C PRO A 179 2.91 -16.02 -6.26
N SER A 180 2.47 -17.20 -6.67
CA SER A 180 2.94 -18.51 -6.21
C SER A 180 3.10 -19.46 -7.39
N ILE A 181 3.85 -20.54 -7.22
CA ILE A 181 4.03 -21.56 -8.26
C ILE A 181 3.09 -22.74 -7.97
N ARG A 182 2.22 -23.09 -8.93
CA ARG A 182 1.35 -24.27 -8.84
C ARG A 182 2.21 -25.53 -8.81
N LYS A 183 1.76 -26.53 -8.05
CA LYS A 183 2.42 -27.84 -7.96
C LYS A 183 3.90 -27.79 -7.53
N ALA A 184 4.35 -26.72 -6.86
CA ALA A 184 5.75 -26.56 -6.47
C ALA A 184 6.29 -27.68 -5.56
N LYS A 185 5.41 -28.42 -4.86
CA LYS A 185 5.80 -29.58 -4.03
C LYS A 185 5.76 -30.90 -4.79
N GLN A 186 5.20 -30.92 -6.00
CA GLN A 186 4.94 -32.11 -6.80
C GLN A 186 5.78 -32.17 -8.07
N ASP A 187 6.19 -31.03 -8.61
CA ASP A 187 7.04 -30.93 -9.81
C ASP A 187 8.46 -30.46 -9.40
N PRO A 188 9.50 -31.30 -9.60
CA PRO A 188 10.89 -30.94 -9.29
C PRO A 188 11.40 -29.68 -10.00
N ALA A 189 10.94 -29.40 -11.22
CA ALA A 189 11.34 -28.19 -11.95
C ALA A 189 10.75 -26.93 -11.31
N ASN A 190 9.50 -27.01 -10.85
CA ASN A 190 8.85 -25.91 -10.14
C ASN A 190 9.43 -25.72 -8.73
N ALA A 191 9.80 -26.81 -8.05
CA ALA A 191 10.52 -26.75 -6.79
C ALA A 191 11.87 -26.07 -6.95
N LYS A 192 12.66 -26.49 -7.94
CA LYS A 192 13.97 -25.91 -8.27
C LYS A 192 13.84 -24.42 -8.59
N PHE A 193 12.91 -24.06 -9.49
CA PHE A 193 12.69 -22.66 -9.85
C PHE A 193 12.35 -21.81 -8.64
N LEU A 194 11.47 -22.28 -7.73
CA LEU A 194 11.13 -21.56 -6.50
C LEU A 194 12.35 -21.21 -5.65
N PHE A 195 13.31 -22.13 -5.51
CA PHE A 195 14.54 -21.90 -4.73
C PHE A 195 15.59 -21.08 -5.47
N GLU A 196 15.52 -20.99 -6.80
CA GLU A 196 16.43 -20.16 -7.62
C GLU A 196 15.93 -18.71 -7.78
N GLN A 197 14.70 -18.39 -7.35
CA GLN A 197 14.16 -17.04 -7.48
C GLN A 197 14.88 -16.05 -6.57
N LEU A 198 15.48 -15.02 -7.15
CA LEU A 198 15.92 -13.84 -6.43
C LEU A 198 14.75 -12.85 -6.29
N TRP A 199 14.40 -12.57 -5.05
CA TRP A 199 13.47 -11.52 -4.68
C TRP A 199 14.24 -10.38 -4.03
N VAL A 200 13.82 -9.14 -4.26
CA VAL A 200 14.37 -7.95 -3.57
C VAL A 200 13.26 -7.18 -2.84
N ASN A 201 13.59 -6.41 -1.80
CA ASN A 201 12.65 -5.50 -1.14
C ASN A 201 12.52 -4.17 -1.91
N GLY A 202 11.67 -3.26 -1.41
CA GLY A 202 11.51 -1.90 -1.94
C GLY A 202 12.76 -1.01 -1.84
N SER A 203 13.85 -1.46 -1.24
CA SER A 203 15.18 -0.82 -1.28
C SER A 203 16.12 -1.43 -2.33
N GLY A 204 15.71 -2.50 -3.01
CA GLY A 204 16.55 -3.27 -3.93
C GLY A 204 17.46 -4.29 -3.26
N GLU A 205 17.27 -4.55 -1.96
CA GLU A 205 18.09 -5.49 -1.20
C GLU A 205 17.51 -6.90 -1.30
N PRO A 206 18.34 -7.96 -1.44
CA PRO A 206 17.88 -9.34 -1.50
C PRO A 206 17.00 -9.74 -0.30
N MET A 207 15.91 -10.45 -0.59
CA MET A 207 15.04 -11.06 0.40
C MET A 207 15.54 -12.47 0.76
N PRO A 208 15.35 -12.92 2.01
CA PRO A 208 15.67 -14.29 2.39
C PRO A 208 14.75 -15.30 1.70
N ASP A 209 15.25 -16.49 1.41
CA ASP A 209 14.55 -17.55 0.66
C ASP A 209 13.17 -17.84 1.22
N GLU A 210 13.01 -17.87 2.55
CA GLU A 210 11.75 -18.30 3.11
C GLU A 210 10.66 -17.21 3.05
N PHE A 211 11.04 -15.97 2.71
CA PHE A 211 10.07 -14.98 2.26
C PHE A 211 9.41 -15.45 0.96
N SER A 212 10.17 -15.96 -0.02
CA SER A 212 9.62 -16.48 -1.29
C SER A 212 8.71 -17.71 -1.08
N LEU A 213 8.86 -18.44 0.03
CA LEU A 213 8.03 -19.60 0.35
C LEU A 213 6.64 -19.25 0.91
N SER A 214 6.55 -18.28 1.83
CA SER A 214 5.26 -17.98 2.51
C SER A 214 5.08 -16.56 3.06
N GLY A 215 6.12 -15.70 2.99
CA GLY A 215 6.03 -14.33 3.47
C GLY A 215 5.06 -13.46 2.66
N TRP A 216 4.14 -12.78 3.35
CA TRP A 216 3.29 -11.72 2.79
C TRP A 216 3.52 -10.36 3.48
N ARG A 217 4.46 -10.32 4.43
CA ARG A 217 4.83 -9.14 5.20
C ARG A 217 6.33 -9.03 5.29
N SER A 218 6.83 -7.81 5.21
CA SER A 218 8.18 -7.49 5.61
C SER A 218 8.36 -7.69 7.11
N THR A 219 9.61 -7.90 7.49
CA THR A 219 10.08 -8.01 8.87
C THR A 219 11.16 -6.96 9.08
N LYS A 220 11.67 -6.79 10.32
CA LYS A 220 12.73 -5.79 10.57
C LYS A 220 13.93 -5.94 9.61
N PRO A 221 14.47 -7.15 9.33
CA PRO A 221 15.58 -7.31 8.40
C PRO A 221 15.23 -7.13 6.93
N THR A 222 13.95 -7.25 6.55
CA THR A 222 13.53 -7.21 5.14
C THR A 222 12.81 -5.93 4.75
N LEU A 223 12.58 -5.03 5.71
CA LEU A 223 11.95 -3.74 5.48
C LEU A 223 12.82 -2.88 4.56
N GLY A 224 12.22 -2.39 3.47
CA GLY A 224 12.92 -1.53 2.51
C GLY A 224 11.96 -0.58 1.81
N TYR A 225 12.28 0.71 1.89
CA TYR A 225 11.49 1.83 1.36
C TYR A 225 12.32 2.80 0.50
N LYS A 226 13.59 2.48 0.20
CA LYS A 226 14.54 3.43 -0.40
C LYS A 226 14.24 3.74 -1.86
N LEU A 227 13.85 2.73 -2.65
CA LEU A 227 13.58 2.88 -4.09
C LEU A 227 12.09 3.02 -4.38
N ALA A 228 11.26 2.24 -3.69
CA ALA A 228 9.82 2.26 -3.86
C ALA A 228 9.07 1.88 -2.58
N GLU A 229 7.85 2.37 -2.46
CA GLU A 229 6.87 1.93 -1.47
C GLU A 229 5.47 1.93 -2.07
N MET A 230 4.56 1.18 -1.46
CA MET A 230 3.16 1.16 -1.88
C MET A 230 2.35 2.04 -0.93
N ASN A 231 1.99 3.24 -1.38
CA ASN A 231 1.13 4.12 -0.58
C ASN A 231 -0.26 3.47 -0.48
N HIS A 232 -0.72 3.20 0.73
CA HIS A 232 -2.01 2.54 0.96
C HIS A 232 -2.95 3.47 1.74
N TYR A 233 -3.99 3.95 1.05
CA TYR A 233 -4.98 4.90 1.54
C TYR A 233 -6.22 4.18 2.08
N ALA A 234 -6.02 3.30 3.07
CA ALA A 234 -7.08 2.41 3.55
C ALA A 234 -8.24 3.12 4.26
N VAL A 235 -7.97 4.27 4.90
CA VAL A 235 -8.97 5.03 5.66
C VAL A 235 -9.47 6.27 4.93
N LYS A 236 -8.59 7.02 4.24
CA LYS A 236 -8.91 8.34 3.65
C LYS A 236 -9.56 9.25 4.72
N SER A 237 -10.45 10.18 4.33
CA SER A 237 -11.14 11.04 5.29
C SER A 237 -12.10 10.26 6.19
N TYR A 238 -12.52 10.87 7.30
CA TYR A 238 -13.46 10.26 8.25
C TYR A 238 -14.77 9.85 7.56
N GLU A 239 -15.33 10.73 6.73
CA GLU A 239 -16.54 10.41 5.97
C GLU A 239 -16.31 9.30 4.94
N SER A 240 -15.15 9.30 4.26
CA SER A 240 -14.79 8.21 3.33
C SER A 240 -14.76 6.85 4.04
N TYR A 241 -14.20 6.81 5.25
CA TYR A 241 -14.16 5.61 6.07
C TYR A 241 -15.56 5.17 6.55
N LEU A 242 -16.40 6.12 6.98
CA LEU A 242 -17.78 5.83 7.39
C LEU A 242 -18.65 5.35 6.24
N LEU A 243 -18.46 5.87 5.02
CA LEU A 243 -19.11 5.34 3.82
C LEU A 243 -18.76 3.87 3.57
N ARG A 244 -17.49 3.51 3.82
CA ARG A 244 -17.01 2.12 3.72
C ARG A 244 -17.64 1.23 4.80
N ARG A 245 -17.83 1.75 6.02
CA ARG A 245 -18.57 1.09 7.11
C ARG A 245 -20.01 0.78 6.69
N LEU A 246 -20.73 1.76 6.12
CA LEU A 246 -22.11 1.57 5.63
C LEU A 246 -22.23 0.62 4.45
N ARG A 247 -21.23 0.56 3.56
CA ARG A 247 -21.20 -0.37 2.42
C ARG A 247 -21.08 -1.83 2.84
N GLY A 248 -20.47 -2.10 4.00
CA GLY A 248 -20.03 -3.45 4.38
C GLY A 248 -18.76 -3.89 3.65
N ASN A 249 -18.36 -5.15 3.84
CA ASN A 249 -17.09 -5.71 3.34
C ASN A 249 -17.34 -6.87 2.37
N VAL A 250 -16.55 -6.95 1.30
CA VAL A 250 -16.56 -8.02 0.26
C VAL A 250 -16.35 -9.43 0.85
N ASN A 251 -15.85 -9.53 2.08
CA ASN A 251 -15.65 -10.81 2.79
C ASN A 251 -16.75 -11.13 3.81
N ASN A 252 -17.86 -10.40 3.87
CA ASN A 252 -18.98 -10.57 4.84
C ASN A 252 -18.51 -10.69 6.29
N LYS A 253 -17.47 -9.94 6.66
CA LYS A 253 -17.08 -9.80 8.08
C LYS A 253 -17.88 -8.64 8.67
N GLU A 254 -18.87 -8.96 9.48
CA GLU A 254 -19.58 -7.98 10.33
C GLU A 254 -18.56 -7.20 11.17
N ASP A 255 -18.84 -5.91 11.36
CA ASP A 255 -18.04 -4.98 12.20
C ASP A 255 -16.54 -4.88 11.86
N LYS A 256 -16.15 -5.11 10.60
CA LYS A 256 -14.75 -4.93 10.19
C LYS A 256 -14.28 -3.46 10.30
N TYR A 257 -15.12 -2.52 9.89
CA TYR A 257 -14.78 -1.11 9.78
C TYR A 257 -15.30 -0.35 10.99
N ASN A 258 -14.61 -0.49 12.11
CA ASN A 258 -14.96 0.14 13.39
C ASN A 258 -13.84 1.08 13.88
N ALA A 259 -14.04 1.69 15.06
CA ALA A 259 -13.09 2.62 15.65
C ALA A 259 -11.70 2.00 15.89
N ALA A 260 -11.63 0.73 16.30
CA ALA A 260 -10.36 0.03 16.51
C ALA A 260 -9.54 -0.13 15.20
N TYR A 261 -10.21 -0.43 14.08
CA TYR A 261 -9.54 -0.44 12.77
C TYR A 261 -9.05 0.97 12.39
N PHE A 262 -9.86 2.00 12.64
CA PHE A 262 -9.47 3.39 12.35
C PHE A 262 -8.26 3.81 13.19
N ALA A 263 -8.28 3.57 14.51
CA ALA A 263 -7.15 3.82 15.41
C ALA A 263 -5.85 3.18 14.91
N LEU A 264 -5.91 1.94 14.41
CA LEU A 264 -4.74 1.24 13.90
C LEU A 264 -4.19 1.81 12.60
N PHE A 265 -5.05 2.20 11.66
CA PHE A 265 -4.65 2.47 10.28
C PHE A 265 -4.74 3.94 9.86
N ASP A 266 -5.39 4.80 10.63
CA ASP A 266 -5.31 6.26 10.50
C ASP A 266 -3.96 6.76 11.01
N ARG A 267 -2.93 6.62 10.18
CA ARG A 267 -1.54 6.95 10.54
C ARG A 267 -1.10 8.23 9.86
N ASN A 268 -0.77 9.23 10.66
CA ASN A 268 -0.54 10.61 10.23
C ASN A 268 0.79 11.20 10.75
N GLU A 269 1.70 10.35 11.24
CA GLU A 269 2.89 10.79 11.98
C GLU A 269 4.02 11.33 11.09
N LEU A 270 4.11 10.90 9.83
CA LEU A 270 5.12 11.36 8.88
C LEU A 270 4.48 12.11 7.71
N GLU A 271 5.07 13.25 7.32
CA GLU A 271 4.83 13.83 6.01
C GLU A 271 5.47 12.94 4.92
N ALA A 272 4.64 12.46 3.99
CA ALA A 272 5.00 11.50 2.95
C ALA A 272 4.51 12.00 1.58
N THR A 273 5.19 13.03 1.07
CA THR A 273 4.77 13.79 -0.12
C THR A 273 5.38 13.29 -1.44
N ASN A 274 6.01 12.11 -1.49
CA ASN A 274 6.69 11.67 -2.71
C ASN A 274 5.74 11.57 -3.92
N ALA A 275 4.52 11.05 -3.73
CA ALA A 275 3.52 10.97 -4.80
C ALA A 275 3.03 12.36 -5.26
N LEU A 276 3.02 13.36 -4.38
CA LEU A 276 2.56 14.73 -4.65
C LEU A 276 3.34 15.39 -5.80
N ARG A 277 4.60 15.01 -6.02
CA ARG A 277 5.40 15.53 -7.14
C ARG A 277 4.77 15.27 -8.51
N HIS A 278 3.88 14.27 -8.61
CA HIS A 278 3.18 13.89 -9.82
C HIS A 278 1.83 14.60 -10.00
N ALA A 279 1.37 15.41 -9.04
CA ALA A 279 0.02 16.00 -9.09
C ALA A 279 -0.24 16.83 -10.36
N LYS A 280 0.71 17.71 -10.75
CA LYS A 280 0.57 18.53 -11.97
C LYS A 280 0.45 17.69 -13.25
N PRO A 281 1.36 16.75 -13.57
CA PRO A 281 1.22 15.92 -14.76
C PRO A 281 0.02 14.96 -14.69
N VAL A 282 -0.38 14.50 -13.51
CA VAL A 282 -1.59 13.69 -13.32
C VAL A 282 -2.83 14.51 -13.66
N LYS A 283 -2.98 15.72 -13.12
CA LYS A 283 -4.08 16.64 -13.48
C LYS A 283 -4.16 16.89 -14.99
N LYS A 284 -3.01 17.04 -15.67
CA LYS A 284 -2.98 17.18 -17.14
C LYS A 284 -3.52 15.94 -17.86
N LYS A 285 -3.19 14.73 -17.39
CA LYS A 285 -3.74 13.48 -17.97
C LYS A 285 -5.22 13.31 -17.64
N MET A 286 -5.65 13.63 -16.43
CA MET A 286 -7.07 13.61 -16.06
C MET A 286 -7.86 14.56 -16.93
N ALA A 287 -7.37 15.79 -17.17
CA ALA A 287 -8.00 16.73 -18.09
C ALA A 287 -8.11 16.17 -19.51
N LYS A 288 -7.12 15.40 -19.99
CA LYS A 288 -7.21 14.70 -21.28
C LYS A 288 -8.29 13.61 -21.26
N ILE A 289 -8.35 12.78 -20.22
CA ILE A 289 -9.39 11.75 -20.07
C ILE A 289 -10.78 12.39 -20.03
N LEU A 290 -10.96 13.43 -19.22
CA LEU A 290 -12.24 14.12 -19.01
C LEU A 290 -12.59 15.14 -20.11
N SER A 291 -11.74 15.28 -21.14
CA SER A 291 -12.11 16.03 -22.35
C SER A 291 -13.11 15.26 -23.22
N ASP A 292 -13.20 13.94 -23.04
CA ASP A 292 -14.27 13.14 -23.62
C ASP A 292 -15.60 13.40 -22.88
N PRO A 293 -16.66 13.83 -23.57
CA PRO A 293 -17.91 14.23 -22.91
C PRO A 293 -18.64 13.06 -22.26
N VAL A 294 -18.50 11.83 -22.79
CA VAL A 294 -19.11 10.63 -22.19
C VAL A 294 -18.40 10.31 -20.87
N MET A 295 -17.07 10.26 -20.88
CA MET A 295 -16.27 10.03 -19.68
C MET A 295 -16.50 11.13 -18.63
N ARG A 296 -16.62 12.39 -19.06
CA ARG A 296 -16.95 13.51 -18.16
C ARG A 296 -18.29 13.32 -17.47
N LYS A 297 -19.34 12.95 -18.22
CA LYS A 297 -20.68 12.66 -17.68
C LYS A 297 -20.63 11.52 -16.66
N LEU A 298 -19.96 10.42 -17.00
CA LEU A 298 -19.82 9.26 -16.10
C LEU A 298 -19.07 9.62 -14.81
N GLN A 299 -18.01 10.42 -14.89
CA GLN A 299 -17.31 10.92 -13.70
C GLN A 299 -18.23 11.77 -12.82
N ASP A 300 -18.98 12.71 -13.41
CA ASP A 300 -19.90 13.57 -12.66
C ASP A 300 -21.02 12.76 -11.98
N GLU A 301 -21.53 11.71 -12.66
CA GLU A 301 -22.51 10.78 -12.11
C GLU A 301 -21.94 9.97 -10.92
N ALA A 302 -20.71 9.44 -11.04
CA ALA A 302 -20.03 8.75 -9.95
C ALA A 302 -19.82 9.69 -8.74
N LEU A 303 -19.36 10.92 -8.98
CA LEU A 303 -19.19 11.92 -7.92
C LEU A 303 -20.51 12.26 -7.22
N ALA A 304 -21.58 12.47 -8.00
CA ALA A 304 -22.91 12.74 -7.46
C ALA A 304 -23.44 11.55 -6.64
N TYR A 305 -23.18 10.32 -7.09
CA TYR A 305 -23.54 9.10 -6.34
C TYR A 305 -22.87 9.07 -4.96
N HIS A 306 -21.56 9.31 -4.89
CA HIS A 306 -20.82 9.31 -3.63
C HIS A 306 -21.23 10.50 -2.73
N ALA A 307 -21.39 11.70 -3.28
CA ALA A 307 -21.89 12.86 -2.53
C ALA A 307 -23.28 12.59 -1.91
N ALA A 308 -24.21 11.99 -2.67
CA ALA A 308 -25.52 11.63 -2.15
C ALA A 308 -25.45 10.57 -1.03
N ARG A 309 -24.43 9.70 -1.03
CA ARG A 309 -24.20 8.77 0.08
C ARG A 309 -23.67 9.48 1.33
N VAL A 310 -22.83 10.50 1.18
CA VAL A 310 -22.37 11.34 2.31
C VAL A 310 -23.57 12.02 2.96
N GLU A 311 -24.47 12.60 2.17
CA GLU A 311 -25.69 13.23 2.69
C GLU A 311 -26.58 12.23 3.43
N ARG A 312 -26.75 11.01 2.89
CA ARG A 312 -27.46 9.93 3.60
C ARG A 312 -26.77 9.53 4.89
N LEU A 313 -25.44 9.42 4.89
CA LEU A 313 -24.65 9.11 6.08
C LEU A 313 -24.89 10.18 7.17
N ARG A 314 -24.80 11.46 6.82
CA ARG A 314 -25.05 12.59 7.74
C ARG A 314 -26.46 12.57 8.32
N ALA A 315 -27.44 12.14 7.52
CA ALA A 315 -28.85 12.05 7.93
C ALA A 315 -29.21 10.79 8.75
N THR A 316 -28.27 9.90 9.07
CA THR A 316 -28.55 8.64 9.81
C THR A 316 -28.97 8.85 11.27
N GLY A 317 -28.73 10.03 11.84
CA GLY A 317 -28.84 10.30 13.28
C GLY A 317 -27.69 9.70 14.12
N GLU A 318 -26.84 8.85 13.51
CA GLU A 318 -25.69 8.21 14.14
C GLU A 318 -24.35 8.87 13.76
N TYR A 319 -24.39 9.78 12.77
CA TYR A 319 -23.22 10.42 12.19
C TYR A 319 -22.32 11.08 13.25
N ASP A 320 -22.89 11.95 14.09
CA ASP A 320 -22.11 12.69 15.08
C ASP A 320 -21.46 11.77 16.11
N ARG A 321 -22.19 10.73 16.56
CA ARG A 321 -21.64 9.72 17.48
C ARG A 321 -20.49 8.97 16.83
N TRP A 322 -20.69 8.45 15.62
CA TRP A 322 -19.63 7.72 14.92
C TRP A 322 -18.44 8.62 14.57
N LEU A 323 -18.67 9.87 14.21
CA LEU A 323 -17.58 10.82 13.93
C LEU A 323 -16.78 11.09 15.20
N ALA A 324 -17.43 11.30 16.34
CA ALA A 324 -16.75 11.45 17.63
C ALA A 324 -15.95 10.20 17.98
N GLU A 325 -16.53 9.00 17.87
CA GLU A 325 -15.83 7.72 18.08
C GLU A 325 -14.56 7.60 17.23
N LEU A 326 -14.62 8.02 15.96
CA LEU A 326 -13.45 7.97 15.08
C LEU A 326 -12.40 9.03 15.43
N LYS A 327 -12.82 10.24 15.86
CA LYS A 327 -11.89 11.30 16.28
C LYS A 327 -11.13 10.86 17.52
N ASP A 328 -11.83 10.32 18.52
CA ASP A 328 -11.21 9.74 19.71
C ASP A 328 -10.24 8.61 19.33
N ALA A 329 -10.66 7.74 18.39
CA ALA A 329 -9.79 6.67 17.89
C ALA A 329 -8.52 7.20 17.19
N SER A 330 -8.61 8.30 16.45
CA SER A 330 -7.49 8.92 15.72
C SER A 330 -6.39 9.45 16.63
N GLU A 331 -6.73 9.79 17.88
CA GLU A 331 -5.77 10.29 18.87
C GLU A 331 -4.85 9.18 19.39
N THR A 332 -5.17 7.91 19.13
CA THR A 332 -4.34 6.78 19.55
C THR A 332 -2.95 6.86 18.91
N SER A 333 -1.93 7.05 19.74
CA SER A 333 -0.55 7.11 19.25
C SER A 333 -0.06 5.73 18.81
N ILE A 334 0.96 5.71 17.93
CA ILE A 334 1.54 4.46 17.45
C ILE A 334 2.08 3.57 18.58
N ASP A 335 2.51 4.17 19.68
CA ASP A 335 3.10 3.47 20.82
C ASP A 335 2.02 2.88 21.76
N GLU A 336 0.76 3.26 21.57
CA GLU A 336 -0.41 2.77 22.32
C GLU A 336 -1.24 1.73 21.53
N LEU A 337 -0.82 1.35 20.32
CA LEU A 337 -1.59 0.42 19.48
C LEU A 337 -1.75 -0.99 20.06
N ASP A 338 -0.87 -1.41 20.98
CA ASP A 338 -1.01 -2.68 21.69
C ASP A 338 -2.12 -2.65 22.76
N GLU A 339 -2.68 -1.47 23.04
CA GLU A 339 -3.84 -1.26 23.93
C GLU A 339 -5.16 -1.24 23.17
N VAL A 340 -5.11 -1.19 21.84
CA VAL A 340 -6.30 -1.22 20.98
C VAL A 340 -6.77 -2.67 20.84
N LEU A 341 -7.96 -2.97 21.37
CA LEU A 341 -8.57 -4.28 21.23
C LEU A 341 -9.04 -4.50 19.78
N PHE A 342 -8.19 -5.13 18.99
CA PHE A 342 -8.45 -5.43 17.59
C PHE A 342 -8.65 -6.92 17.36
N ILE A 343 -9.89 -7.41 17.42
CA ILE A 343 -10.17 -8.86 17.45
C ILE A 343 -10.37 -9.52 16.09
N GLN A 344 -10.59 -8.75 15.02
CA GLN A 344 -11.03 -9.28 13.72
C GLN A 344 -9.99 -10.16 13.02
N HIS A 345 -8.72 -10.09 13.47
CA HIS A 345 -7.61 -10.91 12.99
C HIS A 345 -7.37 -12.17 13.84
N LEU A 346 -8.02 -12.25 15.01
CA LEU A 346 -7.82 -13.36 15.94
C LEU A 346 -8.61 -14.60 15.49
N PRO A 347 -8.16 -15.82 15.86
CA PRO A 347 -8.96 -17.03 15.69
C PRO A 347 -10.34 -16.91 16.35
N LYS A 348 -11.37 -17.59 15.81
CA LYS A 348 -12.75 -17.52 16.34
C LYS A 348 -12.84 -17.79 17.85
N LYS A 349 -12.13 -18.81 18.35
CA LYS A 349 -12.06 -19.13 19.78
C LYS A 349 -11.52 -17.98 20.64
N TRP A 350 -10.55 -17.22 20.14
CA TRP A 350 -10.04 -16.04 20.84
C TRP A 350 -11.07 -14.92 20.82
N GLN A 351 -11.79 -14.73 19.70
CA GLN A 351 -12.90 -13.77 19.65
C GLN A 351 -14.02 -14.14 20.64
N GLU A 352 -14.35 -15.42 20.77
CA GLU A 352 -15.32 -15.93 21.77
C GLU A 352 -14.83 -15.68 23.19
N LYS A 353 -13.55 -15.94 23.48
CA LYS A 353 -12.96 -15.67 24.81
C LYS A 353 -12.92 -14.18 25.14
N VAL A 354 -12.64 -13.33 24.15
CA VAL A 354 -12.75 -11.87 24.32
C VAL A 354 -14.18 -11.49 24.71
N LYS A 355 -15.21 -12.02 24.02
CA LYS A 355 -16.61 -11.76 24.38
C LYS A 355 -16.94 -12.20 25.80
N GLU A 356 -16.41 -13.34 26.24
CA GLU A 356 -16.58 -13.83 27.61
C GLU A 356 -15.96 -12.88 28.64
N LEU A 357 -14.72 -12.41 28.40
CA LEU A 357 -14.04 -11.44 29.26
C LEU A 357 -14.77 -10.10 29.30
N GLN A 358 -15.27 -9.62 28.15
CA GLN A 358 -16.10 -8.41 28.07
C GLN A 358 -17.40 -8.58 28.88
N ALA A 359 -18.06 -9.74 28.78
CA ALA A 359 -19.26 -10.04 29.58
C ALA A 359 -18.96 -10.11 31.09
N GLN A 360 -17.72 -10.41 31.48
CA GLN A 360 -17.22 -10.36 32.85
C GLN A 360 -16.80 -8.94 33.29
N GLY A 361 -16.95 -7.93 32.42
CA GLY A 361 -16.60 -6.54 32.72
C GLY A 361 -15.10 -6.24 32.63
N VAL A 362 -14.29 -7.13 32.04
CA VAL A 362 -12.86 -6.87 31.85
C VAL A 362 -12.69 -5.78 30.79
N PRO A 363 -11.94 -4.68 31.08
CA PRO A 363 -11.76 -3.59 30.12
C PRO A 363 -11.02 -4.04 28.85
N ASP A 364 -11.43 -3.50 27.70
CA ASP A 364 -10.85 -3.82 26.39
C ASP A 364 -9.32 -3.63 26.34
N LYS A 365 -8.81 -2.56 26.95
CA LYS A 365 -7.37 -2.29 27.07
C LYS A 365 -6.63 -3.39 27.82
N THR A 366 -7.25 -3.97 28.85
CA THR A 366 -6.69 -5.10 29.60
C THR A 366 -6.64 -6.35 28.73
N ILE A 367 -7.73 -6.66 28.02
CA ILE A 367 -7.80 -7.80 27.11
C ILE A 367 -6.78 -7.66 25.97
N ALA A 368 -6.63 -6.46 25.39
CA ALA A 368 -5.66 -6.16 24.35
C ALA A 368 -4.22 -6.42 24.82
N ARG A 369 -3.88 -5.96 26.03
CA ARG A 369 -2.56 -6.20 26.65
C ARG A 369 -2.32 -7.69 26.91
N MET A 370 -3.32 -8.44 27.38
CA MET A 370 -3.24 -9.90 27.55
C MET A 370 -2.93 -10.62 26.23
N ILE A 371 -3.60 -10.22 25.14
CA ILE A 371 -3.37 -10.77 23.79
C ILE A 371 -1.96 -10.42 23.29
N ALA A 372 -1.53 -9.18 23.48
CA ALA A 372 -0.22 -8.69 23.02
C ALA A 372 0.94 -9.36 23.77
N SER A 373 0.80 -9.59 25.08
CA SER A 373 1.81 -10.26 25.91
C SER A 373 1.98 -11.73 25.50
N THR A 374 0.90 -12.45 25.23
CA THR A 374 0.94 -13.85 24.74
C THR A 374 1.70 -13.97 23.41
N GLN A 375 1.51 -13.02 22.50
CA GLN A 375 2.25 -13.00 21.22
C GLN A 375 3.76 -12.72 21.41
N THR A 376 4.13 -12.03 22.48
CA THR A 376 5.51 -11.65 22.78
C THR A 376 6.26 -12.77 23.50
N ALA A 377 5.64 -13.44 24.48
CA ALA A 377 6.19 -14.59 25.18
C ALA A 377 6.60 -15.71 24.20
N LYS A 378 5.73 -16.05 23.25
CA LYS A 378 6.01 -17.03 22.20
C LYS A 378 7.21 -16.66 21.31
N LYS A 379 7.38 -15.38 20.99
CA LYS A 379 8.54 -14.92 20.20
C LYS A 379 9.85 -15.17 20.95
N GLY A 380 9.85 -15.03 22.28
CA GLY A 380 10.97 -15.38 23.15
C GLY A 380 11.25 -16.88 23.15
N GLU A 381 10.24 -17.72 23.39
CA GLU A 381 10.39 -19.19 23.41
C GLU A 381 10.85 -19.77 22.08
N THR A 382 10.24 -19.31 20.97
CA THR A 382 10.61 -19.75 19.61
C THR A 382 12.05 -19.35 19.29
N ARG A 383 12.50 -18.16 19.74
CA ARG A 383 13.87 -17.68 19.59
C ARG A 383 14.86 -18.52 20.41
N SER A 384 14.55 -18.81 21.67
CA SER A 384 15.39 -19.64 22.55
C SER A 384 15.53 -21.07 22.02
N ALA A 385 14.43 -21.70 21.60
CA ALA A 385 14.46 -23.04 21.02
C ALA A 385 15.27 -23.11 19.71
N LEU A 386 15.20 -22.08 18.87
CA LEU A 386 15.99 -22.00 17.63
C LEU A 386 17.49 -21.76 17.90
N LEU A 387 17.86 -20.97 18.92
CA LEU A 387 19.25 -20.75 19.33
C LEU A 387 19.87 -22.02 19.93
N GLU A 388 19.10 -22.74 20.74
CA GLU A 388 19.48 -24.01 21.35
C GLU A 388 19.67 -25.10 20.29
N THR A 389 18.74 -25.21 19.33
CA THR A 389 18.85 -26.14 18.19
C THR A 389 20.04 -25.80 17.27
N ALA A 390 20.43 -24.52 17.19
CA ALA A 390 21.59 -24.07 16.42
C ALA A 390 22.93 -24.17 17.18
N GLY A 391 22.93 -24.63 18.44
CA GLY A 391 24.14 -24.76 19.26
C GLY A 391 24.79 -23.42 19.65
N VAL A 392 24.06 -22.30 19.56
CA VAL A 392 24.56 -20.96 19.87
C VAL A 392 23.95 -20.48 21.18
N LYS A 393 24.77 -20.25 22.22
CA LYS A 393 24.30 -19.62 23.46
C LYS A 393 23.92 -18.16 23.20
N ALA A 394 22.79 -17.73 23.76
CA ALA A 394 22.36 -16.34 23.73
C ALA A 394 23.43 -15.43 24.35
N ARG A 395 23.78 -14.34 23.67
CA ARG A 395 24.69 -13.31 24.21
C ARG A 395 23.90 -12.41 25.15
N GLU A 396 24.47 -12.08 26.31
CA GLU A 396 23.84 -11.17 27.27
C GLU A 396 23.57 -9.80 26.62
N PRO A 397 22.43 -9.14 26.95
CA PRO A 397 22.11 -7.82 26.42
C PRO A 397 23.13 -6.78 26.88
N ALA A 398 23.43 -5.80 26.02
CA ALA A 398 24.24 -4.66 26.40
C ALA A 398 23.53 -3.81 27.48
N GLU A 399 24.34 -3.21 28.36
CA GLU A 399 24.03 -2.51 29.62
C GLU A 399 22.96 -1.39 29.58
N LYS A 400 22.35 -1.11 28.42
CA LYS A 400 21.26 -0.13 28.24
C LYS A 400 19.86 -0.72 28.07
N ASP A 401 19.72 -2.05 28.01
CA ASP A 401 18.44 -2.76 27.86
C ASP A 401 18.09 -3.54 29.16
N ARG A 402 17.93 -2.85 30.30
CA ARG A 402 17.45 -3.52 31.52
C ARG A 402 15.92 -3.75 31.46
N PRO A 403 15.44 -4.99 31.65
CA PRO A 403 14.01 -5.35 31.64
C PRO A 403 13.17 -4.74 32.78
N GLU A 404 13.83 -4.27 33.84
CA GLU A 404 13.22 -3.96 35.13
C GLU A 404 12.21 -2.78 35.07
N GLU A 405 12.39 -1.82 34.15
CA GLU A 405 11.42 -0.73 33.94
C GLU A 405 10.21 -1.16 33.08
N ARG A 406 10.34 -2.22 32.27
CA ARG A 406 9.22 -2.82 31.51
C ARG A 406 8.42 -3.82 32.33
N GLU A 407 9.06 -4.52 33.26
CA GLU A 407 8.41 -5.50 34.14
C GLU A 407 7.45 -4.83 35.13
N ALA A 408 7.84 -3.69 35.71
CA ALA A 408 7.01 -2.96 36.67
C ALA A 408 5.68 -2.44 36.06
N ALA A 409 5.67 -2.09 34.77
CA ALA A 409 4.44 -1.73 34.06
C ALA A 409 3.59 -2.96 33.65
N SER A 410 4.20 -4.15 33.61
CA SER A 410 3.52 -5.41 33.29
C SER A 410 2.88 -6.07 34.51
N GLU A 411 3.49 -5.95 35.70
CA GLU A 411 2.99 -6.61 36.92
C GLU A 411 1.67 -6.03 37.43
N ALA A 412 1.42 -4.73 37.23
CA ALA A 412 0.15 -4.12 37.64
C ALA A 412 -1.06 -4.55 36.77
N ALA A 413 -0.83 -5.15 35.60
CA ALA A 413 -1.88 -5.63 34.69
C ALA A 413 -2.14 -7.15 34.79
N LEU A 414 -1.39 -7.87 35.63
CA LEU A 414 -1.34 -9.33 35.71
C LEU A 414 -2.03 -9.94 36.95
N THR A 415 -2.97 -9.23 37.58
CA THR A 415 -3.76 -9.79 38.70
C THR A 415 -4.85 -10.78 38.24
N LEU A 416 -4.97 -11.05 36.94
CA LEU A 416 -5.87 -12.02 36.34
C LEU A 416 -5.06 -13.03 35.51
N ASP A 417 -5.32 -14.33 35.70
CA ASP A 417 -4.75 -15.41 34.89
C ASP A 417 -5.00 -15.13 33.40
N ASN A 418 -3.95 -15.00 32.58
CA ASN A 418 -4.07 -14.71 31.15
C ASN A 418 -4.66 -15.92 30.41
N PRO A 419 -5.92 -15.90 29.98
CA PRO A 419 -6.58 -17.08 29.44
C PRO A 419 -6.15 -17.42 28.01
N PHE A 420 -5.33 -16.57 27.37
CA PHE A 420 -4.80 -16.80 26.03
C PHE A 420 -3.46 -17.55 26.07
N GLU A 421 -2.77 -17.52 27.20
CA GLU A 421 -1.46 -18.13 27.40
C GLU A 421 -1.54 -19.67 27.39
N GLY A 422 -0.53 -20.32 26.81
CA GLY A 422 -0.46 -21.79 26.73
C GLY A 422 -1.47 -22.49 25.80
N THR A 423 -2.38 -21.77 25.14
CA THR A 423 -3.42 -22.37 24.28
C THR A 423 -2.87 -22.90 22.93
N PRO A 424 -3.45 -23.97 22.35
CA PRO A 424 -3.10 -24.44 21.00
C PRO A 424 -3.24 -23.35 19.91
N GLU A 425 -4.17 -22.42 20.08
CA GLU A 425 -4.42 -21.31 19.17
C GLU A 425 -3.34 -20.22 19.27
N ALA A 426 -2.77 -19.99 20.46
CA ALA A 426 -1.55 -19.17 20.62
C ALA A 426 -0.40 -19.73 19.75
N LYS A 427 -0.31 -21.07 19.64
CA LYS A 427 0.70 -21.74 18.81
C LYS A 427 0.52 -21.50 17.30
N ALA A 428 -0.66 -21.07 16.83
CA ALA A 428 -0.92 -20.82 15.40
C ALA A 428 -0.65 -19.38 14.91
N LEU A 429 -0.56 -18.38 15.80
CA LEU A 429 -0.38 -16.96 15.45
C LEU A 429 1.08 -16.55 15.12
N GLY A 430 2.02 -17.49 15.07
CA GLY A 430 3.44 -17.23 14.81
C GLY A 430 3.80 -17.59 13.38
N VAL A 431 4.24 -16.61 12.59
CA VAL A 431 4.97 -16.87 11.34
C VAL A 431 6.41 -17.27 11.73
N PRO A 432 7.03 -18.26 11.05
CA PRO A 432 8.43 -18.60 11.28
C PRO A 432 9.34 -17.38 11.13
N SER A 433 10.24 -17.20 12.09
CA SER A 433 11.35 -16.25 12.01
C SER A 433 12.39 -16.77 11.01
N LEU A 434 12.84 -15.90 10.11
CA LEU A 434 14.04 -16.12 9.31
C LEU A 434 15.17 -15.34 9.96
N ARG A 435 16.28 -16.04 10.14
CA ARG A 435 17.42 -15.69 11.00
C ARG A 435 17.97 -14.30 10.70
N PRO A 436 18.64 -13.67 11.69
CA PRO A 436 19.87 -12.95 11.42
C PRO A 436 21.04 -13.72 12.06
N GLY A 437 21.97 -14.20 11.24
CA GLY A 437 23.19 -14.83 11.72
C GLY A 437 23.99 -15.51 10.64
N ALA A 438 24.90 -14.78 9.99
CA ALA A 438 26.07 -15.34 9.34
C ALA A 438 27.29 -14.45 9.71
N PRO A 439 28.49 -15.03 9.86
CA PRO A 439 29.63 -14.41 10.52
C PRO A 439 30.31 -13.33 9.66
N LYS A 440 30.96 -12.39 10.34
CA LYS A 440 31.85 -11.39 9.76
C LYS A 440 32.99 -12.12 9.00
N PRO A 441 33.34 -11.74 7.75
CA PRO A 441 34.50 -12.33 7.08
C PRO A 441 35.79 -11.92 7.82
N PRO A 442 36.86 -12.75 7.74
CA PRO A 442 38.13 -12.45 8.39
C PRO A 442 38.76 -11.19 7.80
N ALA A 443 39.51 -10.48 8.63
CA ALA A 443 40.20 -9.25 8.26
C ALA A 443 41.10 -9.46 7.04
N ALA A 444 40.79 -8.78 5.94
CA ALA A 444 41.72 -8.62 4.84
C ALA A 444 42.71 -7.50 5.19
N GLU A 445 43.99 -7.79 4.95
CA GLU A 445 45.10 -6.85 5.06
C GLU A 445 44.83 -5.56 4.27
N THR A 446 45.27 -4.46 4.87
CA THR A 446 45.26 -3.11 4.33
C THR A 446 45.96 -3.02 2.96
N PRO A 447 45.28 -2.61 1.88
CA PRO A 447 45.94 -2.01 0.75
C PRO A 447 46.21 -0.53 1.07
N LYS A 448 47.42 -0.10 0.72
CA LYS A 448 47.93 1.27 0.86
C LYS A 448 46.95 2.31 0.32
N THR A 449 46.82 3.38 1.09
CA THR A 449 46.27 4.68 0.74
C THR A 449 46.66 5.11 -0.67
N ALA A 450 45.66 5.34 -1.53
CA ALA A 450 45.73 6.32 -2.59
C ALA A 450 44.83 7.49 -2.15
N GLU A 451 45.46 8.62 -1.85
CA GLU A 451 44.76 9.88 -1.57
C GLU A 451 43.94 10.26 -2.81
N VAL A 452 42.63 10.41 -2.64
CA VAL A 452 41.79 11.16 -3.58
C VAL A 452 41.31 12.39 -2.84
N SER A 453 41.87 13.52 -3.25
CA SER A 453 41.59 14.87 -2.77
C SER A 453 40.09 15.19 -2.86
N LEU A 454 39.53 15.62 -1.73
CA LEU A 454 38.23 16.30 -1.65
C LEU A 454 38.46 17.80 -1.90
N ASP A 455 38.64 18.19 -3.15
CA ASP A 455 38.52 19.60 -3.56
C ASP A 455 37.97 19.69 -4.99
N ALA A 456 36.64 19.85 -5.08
CA ALA A 456 35.99 20.45 -6.24
C ALA A 456 34.71 21.16 -5.76
N PRO A 457 34.56 22.47 -5.99
CA PRO A 457 33.43 23.25 -5.47
C PRO A 457 32.14 23.01 -6.27
N ALA A 458 31.01 23.19 -5.58
CA ALA A 458 29.67 23.16 -6.16
C ALA A 458 29.52 24.19 -7.30
N PRO A 459 28.74 23.90 -8.36
CA PRO A 459 28.51 24.86 -9.44
C PRO A 459 27.64 26.04 -8.94
N PRO A 460 27.92 27.27 -9.38
CA PRO A 460 27.23 28.45 -8.88
C PRO A 460 25.82 28.61 -9.45
N LEU A 461 24.91 29.06 -8.59
CA LEU A 461 23.60 29.61 -8.97
C LEU A 461 23.80 31.00 -9.61
N GLY A 462 23.77 31.05 -10.94
CA GLY A 462 23.85 32.28 -11.74
C GLY A 462 22.52 32.61 -12.42
N ARG A 463 22.04 33.83 -12.15
CA ARG A 463 20.82 34.48 -12.68
C ARG A 463 20.75 34.43 -14.22
N ILE A 464 19.56 34.15 -14.76
CA ILE A 464 19.20 34.52 -16.13
C ILE A 464 18.23 35.70 -16.03
N LEU A 465 18.76 36.91 -16.18
CA LEU A 465 18.03 38.09 -16.62
C LEU A 465 18.99 38.94 -17.49
N ASP A 466 18.47 39.26 -18.67
CA ASP A 466 18.80 40.37 -19.57
C ASP A 466 20.08 40.36 -20.42
N GLU A 467 19.89 40.00 -21.70
CA GLU A 467 20.34 40.83 -22.83
C GLU A 467 19.23 40.85 -23.90
N VAL A 468 18.29 41.78 -23.78
CA VAL A 468 17.75 42.54 -24.93
C VAL A 468 17.45 43.96 -24.45
N THR A 469 18.42 44.85 -24.65
CA THR A 469 18.19 46.29 -24.79
C THR A 469 18.60 46.65 -26.22
N VAL A 470 18.09 47.63 -26.96
CA VAL A 470 17.00 48.61 -26.87
C VAL A 470 16.86 49.12 -28.31
N SER A 471 15.64 49.34 -28.81
CA SER A 471 15.37 50.43 -29.76
C SER A 471 13.88 50.74 -29.76
N SER A 472 13.46 51.56 -28.80
CA SER A 472 12.22 52.34 -28.88
C SER A 472 12.61 53.81 -29.06
N ASN A 473 12.08 54.44 -30.10
CA ASN A 473 12.10 55.89 -30.23
C ASN A 473 10.76 56.34 -30.85
N ARG A 474 10.03 57.17 -30.08
CA ARG A 474 8.91 58.09 -30.46
C ARG A 474 7.57 57.42 -30.78
N ASP A 475 6.38 57.96 -30.53
CA ASP A 475 5.76 59.11 -29.81
C ASP A 475 4.23 58.83 -29.97
N PRO A 476 3.32 59.03 -28.98
CA PRO A 476 1.91 58.67 -29.12
C PRO A 476 1.04 59.88 -29.48
N ARG A 477 0.41 59.88 -30.67
CA ARG A 477 -0.68 60.80 -31.05
C ARG A 477 -1.59 60.19 -32.13
N ASP A 478 -2.74 59.67 -31.68
CA ASP A 478 -4.13 59.83 -32.20
C ASP A 478 -4.45 59.64 -33.72
N PRO A 479 -5.73 59.63 -34.16
CA PRO A 479 -6.50 58.43 -34.51
C PRO A 479 -6.94 58.43 -36.00
N LEU A 480 -7.74 57.42 -36.41
CA LEU A 480 -8.90 57.51 -37.35
C LEU A 480 -9.00 56.36 -38.38
N LYS A 481 -10.14 55.67 -38.24
CA LYS A 481 -11.14 55.33 -39.28
C LYS A 481 -10.87 54.32 -40.38
N ARG A 482 -11.93 53.50 -40.52
CA ARG A 482 -12.53 52.89 -41.73
C ARG A 482 -11.75 51.71 -42.30
N ALA A 483 -12.35 50.76 -43.01
CA ALA A 483 -13.71 50.24 -43.19
C ALA A 483 -13.55 49.17 -44.29
N GLY A 484 -14.44 48.18 -44.31
CA GLY A 484 -14.63 47.24 -45.42
C GLY A 484 -13.99 45.87 -45.14
N THR A 485 -14.74 44.76 -45.10
CA THR A 485 -15.40 44.06 -46.23
C THR A 485 -14.35 43.78 -47.33
N GLU A 486 -14.11 42.57 -47.79
CA GLU A 486 -15.05 41.58 -48.33
C GLU A 486 -14.45 40.16 -48.31
N ASP A 487 -15.37 39.22 -48.51
CA ASP A 487 -15.22 37.80 -48.81
C ASP A 487 -14.46 37.48 -50.13
N ALA A 488 -14.28 36.16 -50.33
CA ALA A 488 -13.90 35.40 -51.54
C ALA A 488 -12.40 35.09 -51.66
N GLU A 489 -11.93 33.84 -51.80
CA GLU A 489 -12.54 32.55 -52.19
C GLU A 489 -12.04 31.39 -51.30
#